data_AF-A0A851UEB3-F1
#
_entry.id   AF-A0A851UEB3-F1
#
_cell.length_a   1.000
_cell.length_b   1.000
_cell.length_c   1.000
_cell.angle_alpha   90.00
_cell.angle_beta   90.00
_cell.angle_gamma   90.00
#
_symmetry.space_group_name_H-M   'P 1'
#
loop_
_entity.id
_entity.type
_entity.pdbx_description
1 polymer ?
#
loop_
_entity_poly.entity_id
_entity_poly.type
_entity_poly.pdbx_seq_one_letter_code
_entity_poly.pdbx_strand_id
1 'polypeptide(L)'
;NEVHIESLSSGILCSQKNCSHKNSSKRPCKYEDSFHLFHSAFKRQLKSKRPRLDSSLPGSGVSVDPDRMREFKKLQKKLSLLKNCCSKNQKYNILVTVVHPCHIKEIQMKTKPKSSCKVPVATIVVIDQSEMETKVVLWRGAAFWSLTVFPGDIILLTDVMMYENTWCGEVMLQSTFTTQLLNLG
;
A
#
# COMPACT_ATOMS: atom_id res chain seq x y z
N ASN A 1 -16.18 -43.72 12.34
CA ASN A 1 -15.92 -42.97 11.09
C ASN A 1 -14.81 -41.98 11.33
N GLU A 2 -13.66 -42.27 10.74
CA GLU A 2 -12.51 -41.39 10.64
C GLU A 2 -12.75 -40.40 9.49
N VAL A 3 -12.30 -39.15 9.61
CA VAL A 3 -12.54 -38.10 8.62
C VAL A 3 -11.21 -37.73 7.98
N HIS A 4 -10.97 -38.28 6.79
CA HIS A 4 -9.82 -37.95 5.96
C HIS A 4 -10.07 -36.62 5.22
N ILE A 5 -9.15 -35.65 5.34
CA ILE A 5 -9.22 -34.37 4.63
C ILE A 5 -8.03 -34.28 3.69
N GLU A 6 -8.31 -34.31 2.39
CA GLU A 6 -7.30 -34.25 1.34
C GLU A 6 -7.34 -32.87 0.64
N SER A 7 -6.17 -32.26 0.46
CA SER A 7 -6.05 -30.89 -0.03
C SER A 7 -6.01 -30.84 -1.56
N LEU A 8 -7.17 -30.74 -2.21
CA LEU A 8 -7.25 -30.57 -3.66
C LEU A 8 -6.82 -29.17 -4.11
N SER A 9 -5.62 -29.08 -4.67
CA SER A 9 -5.11 -27.86 -5.33
C SER A 9 -5.79 -27.64 -6.69
N SER A 10 -6.75 -26.74 -6.77
CA SER A 10 -7.26 -26.18 -8.02
C SER A 10 -7.80 -24.78 -7.80
N GLY A 11 -7.39 -23.83 -8.64
CA GLY A 11 -7.62 -22.40 -8.44
C GLY A 11 -9.09 -21.99 -8.53
N ILE A 12 -9.47 -20.99 -7.74
CA ILE A 12 -10.82 -20.42 -7.74
C ILE A 12 -11.00 -19.58 -9.00
N LEU A 13 -11.70 -20.12 -9.99
CA LEU A 13 -12.06 -19.44 -11.23
C LEU A 13 -13.52 -18.97 -11.12
N CYS A 14 -13.70 -17.69 -10.75
CA CYS A 14 -15.03 -17.09 -10.55
C CYS A 14 -15.76 -16.91 -11.89
N SER A 15 -16.66 -17.84 -12.22
CA SER A 15 -17.66 -17.65 -13.29
C SER A 15 -18.98 -17.19 -12.69
N GLN A 16 -19.49 -16.05 -13.16
CA GLN A 16 -20.75 -15.49 -12.68
C GLN A 16 -21.93 -16.15 -13.40
N LYS A 17 -22.73 -16.92 -12.66
CA LYS A 17 -23.88 -17.65 -13.22
C LYS A 17 -25.05 -16.69 -13.48
N ASN A 18 -25.36 -16.45 -14.75
CA ASN A 18 -26.54 -15.72 -15.16
C ASN A 18 -27.82 -16.51 -14.83
N CYS A 19 -28.55 -16.10 -13.79
CA CYS A 19 -29.90 -16.60 -13.51
C CYS A 19 -30.93 -15.57 -14.00
N SER A 20 -31.45 -15.78 -15.21
CA SER A 20 -32.53 -14.97 -15.77
C SER A 20 -33.90 -15.44 -15.26
N HIS A 21 -34.43 -14.78 -14.23
CA HIS A 21 -35.85 -14.88 -13.90
C HIS A 21 -36.48 -13.48 -13.85
N LYS A 22 -37.46 -13.26 -14.74
CA LYS A 22 -38.30 -12.07 -14.76
C LYS A 22 -39.15 -12.04 -13.48
N ASN A 23 -39.31 -10.89 -12.84
CA ASN A 23 -40.64 -10.28 -12.65
C ASN A 23 -40.61 -8.85 -12.07
N SER A 24 -41.49 -8.02 -12.64
CA SER A 24 -42.12 -6.76 -12.20
C SER A 24 -41.54 -5.89 -11.07
N SER A 25 -41.56 -4.58 -11.34
CA SER A 25 -41.34 -3.45 -10.43
C SER A 25 -42.29 -3.34 -9.23
N LYS A 26 -41.82 -2.74 -8.12
CA LYS A 26 -42.29 -1.43 -7.59
C LYS A 26 -41.45 -0.99 -6.37
N ARG A 27 -41.14 0.30 -6.27
CA ARG A 27 -40.68 0.96 -5.02
C ARG A 27 -41.89 1.48 -4.25
N PRO A 28 -41.78 1.66 -2.92
CA PRO A 28 -41.86 3.03 -2.39
C PRO A 28 -40.87 3.33 -1.24
N CYS A 29 -40.79 4.60 -0.84
CA CYS A 29 -39.94 5.11 0.25
C CYS A 29 -40.75 6.12 1.11
N LYS A 30 -40.73 5.96 2.45
CA LYS A 30 -40.98 6.91 3.58
C LYS A 30 -40.59 6.15 4.89
N TYR A 31 -39.97 6.67 5.98
CA TYR A 31 -40.09 7.93 6.73
C TYR A 31 -41.37 7.90 7.63
N GLU A 32 -41.37 7.95 8.98
CA GLU A 32 -40.45 8.48 10.06
C GLU A 32 -40.15 7.41 11.18
N ASP A 33 -39.02 7.46 11.92
CA ASP A 33 -38.74 8.00 13.29
C ASP A 33 -39.56 7.46 14.50
N SER A 34 -38.85 7.13 15.60
CA SER A 34 -39.28 7.18 17.03
C SER A 34 -38.39 6.31 17.95
N PHE A 35 -37.85 6.91 19.02
CA PHE A 35 -37.12 6.22 20.10
C PHE A 35 -38.06 5.87 21.26
N HIS A 36 -38.14 4.59 21.68
CA HIS A 36 -38.65 4.26 23.03
C HIS A 36 -37.92 3.07 23.68
N LEU A 37 -37.07 3.44 24.65
CA LEU A 37 -36.95 2.94 26.04
C LEU A 37 -37.05 1.43 26.39
N PHE A 38 -36.30 1.09 27.44
CA PHE A 38 -35.90 -0.26 27.88
C PHE A 38 -36.90 -1.01 28.77
N HIS A 39 -36.53 -2.28 29.05
CA HIS A 39 -37.05 -3.31 29.97
C HIS A 39 -37.88 -4.39 29.26
N SER A 40 -37.67 -5.70 29.46
CA SER A 40 -37.24 -6.38 30.69
C SER A 40 -36.42 -7.67 30.44
N ALA A 41 -35.90 -8.26 31.52
CA ALA A 41 -34.93 -9.34 31.56
C ALA A 41 -35.33 -10.65 30.86
N PHE A 42 -34.39 -11.21 30.08
CA PHE A 42 -34.25 -12.66 29.96
C PHE A 42 -32.81 -13.07 30.26
N LYS A 43 -32.59 -13.65 31.45
CA LYS A 43 -31.35 -14.36 31.76
C LYS A 43 -31.22 -15.55 30.81
N ARG A 44 -30.24 -15.52 29.90
CA ARG A 44 -29.74 -16.72 29.24
C ARG A 44 -28.22 -16.71 29.24
N GLN A 45 -27.66 -17.74 29.85
CA GLN A 45 -26.29 -17.83 30.34
C GLN A 45 -25.27 -17.82 29.17
N LEU A 46 -24.43 -16.79 29.09
CA LEU A 46 -23.33 -16.74 28.12
C LEU A 46 -22.32 -17.86 28.40
N LYS A 47 -22.31 -18.90 27.57
CA LYS A 47 -21.14 -19.77 27.41
C LYS A 47 -20.24 -19.21 26.31
N SER A 48 -19.45 -18.20 26.68
CA SER A 48 -18.32 -17.75 25.86
C SER A 48 -17.30 -18.89 25.74
N LYS A 49 -17.16 -19.49 24.56
CA LYS A 49 -15.99 -20.31 24.22
C LYS A 49 -14.83 -19.39 23.82
N ARG A 50 -14.26 -18.69 24.79
CA ARG A 50 -13.00 -17.96 24.61
C ARG A 50 -11.87 -19.01 24.62
N PRO A 51 -11.16 -19.27 23.51
CA PRO A 51 -9.98 -20.12 23.57
C PRO A 51 -8.96 -19.45 24.47
N ARG A 52 -8.50 -20.16 25.49
CA ARG A 52 -7.30 -19.76 26.23
C ARG A 52 -6.12 -20.06 25.32
N LEU A 53 -5.48 -19.00 24.83
CA LEU A 53 -4.12 -19.12 24.31
C LEU A 53 -3.22 -19.14 25.54
N ASP A 54 -2.71 -20.32 25.88
CA ASP A 54 -1.68 -20.45 26.89
C ASP A 54 -0.41 -19.78 26.34
N SER A 55 -0.04 -18.64 26.93
CA SER A 55 1.12 -17.86 26.52
C SER A 55 2.40 -18.53 27.03
N SER A 56 2.82 -19.61 26.39
CA SER A 56 4.23 -19.98 26.43
C SER A 56 5.01 -18.93 25.65
N LEU A 57 6.04 -18.36 26.27
CA LEU A 57 6.96 -17.43 25.62
C LEU A 57 8.04 -18.28 24.93
N PRO A 58 8.10 -18.37 23.60
CA PRO A 58 9.34 -18.79 22.96
C PRO A 58 10.26 -17.59 23.08
N GLY A 59 11.34 -17.72 23.86
CA GLY A 59 12.54 -16.91 23.72
C GLY A 59 13.24 -17.20 22.39
N SER A 60 12.50 -17.12 21.28
CA SER A 60 13.01 -17.21 19.93
C SER A 60 13.52 -15.83 19.58
N GLY A 61 14.79 -15.57 19.90
CA GLY A 61 15.53 -14.51 19.24
C GLY A 61 15.38 -14.77 17.74
N VAL A 62 14.73 -13.84 17.02
CA VAL A 62 14.51 -13.97 15.59
C VAL A 62 15.88 -14.11 14.93
N SER A 63 16.22 -15.35 14.57
CA SER A 63 17.45 -15.67 13.86
C SER A 63 17.31 -15.08 12.47
N VAL A 64 17.70 -13.81 12.34
CA VAL A 64 17.73 -13.14 11.05
C VAL A 64 18.75 -13.90 10.22
N ASP A 65 18.26 -14.55 9.17
CA ASP A 65 19.06 -15.27 8.19
C ASP A 65 20.34 -14.47 7.87
N PRO A 66 21.54 -15.05 8.13
CA PRO A 66 22.80 -14.37 7.91
C PRO A 66 22.98 -13.84 6.48
N ASP A 67 22.32 -14.47 5.49
CA ASP A 67 22.38 -14.01 4.11
C ASP A 67 21.50 -12.76 3.89
N ARG A 68 20.25 -12.76 4.39
CA ARG A 68 19.40 -11.55 4.42
C ARG A 68 20.08 -10.38 5.14
N MET A 69 20.79 -10.65 6.23
CA MET A 69 21.58 -9.63 6.96
C MET A 69 22.74 -9.09 6.10
N ARG A 70 23.36 -9.93 5.26
CA ARG A 70 24.40 -9.52 4.31
C ARG A 70 23.83 -8.70 3.15
N GLU A 71 22.68 -9.09 2.60
CA GLU A 71 21.97 -8.32 1.58
C GLU A 71 21.54 -6.94 2.09
N PHE A 72 20.99 -6.86 3.31
CA PHE A 72 20.62 -5.58 3.92
C PHE A 72 21.84 -4.69 4.13
N LYS A 73 22.97 -5.23 4.61
CA LYS A 73 24.24 -4.48 4.72
C LYS A 73 24.78 -4.00 3.36
N LYS A 74 24.54 -4.76 2.28
CA LYS A 74 24.89 -4.36 0.91
C LYS A 74 23.98 -3.23 0.40
N LEU A 75 22.68 -3.28 0.70
CA LEU A 75 21.72 -2.21 0.43
C LEU A 75 22.05 -0.93 1.22
N GLN A 76 22.38 -1.06 2.52
CA GLN A 76 22.75 0.06 3.39
C GLN A 76 23.96 0.83 2.85
N LYS A 77 24.97 0.12 2.31
CA LYS A 77 26.14 0.73 1.62
C LYS A 77 25.81 1.42 0.29
N LYS A 78 24.62 1.20 -0.28
CA LYS A 78 24.12 1.85 -1.51
C LYS A 78 23.12 2.99 -1.21
N LEU A 79 22.80 3.26 0.06
CA LEU A 79 21.90 4.35 0.41
C LEU A 79 22.54 5.71 0.10
N SER A 80 21.74 6.58 -0.50
CA SER A 80 22.09 7.95 -0.87
C SER A 80 21.23 8.91 -0.06
N LEU A 81 21.83 10.00 0.39
CA LEU A 81 21.11 11.12 1.00
C LEU A 81 20.40 11.92 -0.11
N LEU A 82 19.27 12.55 0.22
CA LEU A 82 18.49 13.38 -0.70
C LEU A 82 19.36 14.51 -1.29
N LYS A 83 20.18 15.17 -0.46
CA LYS A 83 21.16 16.18 -0.92
C LYS A 83 22.18 15.71 -1.97
N ASN A 84 22.38 14.39 -2.12
CA ASN A 84 23.31 13.81 -3.10
C ASN A 84 22.60 13.30 -4.36
N CYS A 85 21.27 13.41 -4.45
CA CYS A 85 20.47 12.84 -5.54
C CYS A 85 20.31 13.81 -6.73
N CYS A 86 21.43 14.32 -7.26
CA CYS A 86 21.49 15.43 -8.22
C CYS A 86 21.93 15.06 -9.66
N SER A 87 22.26 13.79 -9.93
CA SER A 87 22.73 13.35 -11.25
C SER A 87 21.58 12.84 -12.13
N LYS A 88 21.47 13.37 -13.34
CA LYS A 88 20.60 12.81 -14.38
C LYS A 88 21.04 11.38 -14.74
N ASN A 89 20.09 10.50 -15.01
CA ASN A 89 20.29 9.08 -15.35
C ASN A 89 20.95 8.19 -14.27
N GLN A 90 21.20 8.72 -13.06
CA GLN A 90 21.66 7.91 -11.93
C GLN A 90 20.45 7.36 -11.15
N LYS A 91 20.55 6.08 -10.75
CA LYS A 91 19.60 5.41 -9.87
C LYS A 91 20.09 5.47 -8.42
N TYR A 92 19.21 5.92 -7.54
CA TYR A 92 19.46 6.09 -6.11
C TYR A 92 18.59 5.14 -5.29
N ASN A 93 19.11 4.69 -4.16
CA ASN A 93 18.33 4.06 -3.10
C ASN A 93 18.31 5.05 -1.93
N ILE A 94 17.13 5.39 -1.42
CA ILE A 94 16.96 6.41 -0.37
C ILE A 94 16.18 5.80 0.81
N LEU A 95 16.58 6.14 2.04
CA LEU A 95 15.87 5.82 3.27
C LEU A 95 15.37 7.14 3.85
N VAL A 96 14.05 7.31 3.92
CA VAL A 96 13.41 8.61 4.14
C VAL A 96 12.16 8.48 5.01
N THR A 97 11.81 9.55 5.71
CA THR A 97 10.53 9.68 6.41
C THR A 97 9.51 10.36 5.49
N VAL A 98 8.28 9.87 5.45
CA VAL A 98 7.19 10.50 4.69
C VAL A 98 6.68 11.72 5.46
N VAL A 99 6.75 12.90 4.84
CA VAL A 99 6.18 14.14 5.38
C VAL A 99 4.69 14.19 5.08
N HIS A 100 4.31 14.00 3.82
CA HIS A 100 2.91 13.86 3.43
C HIS A 100 2.73 13.18 2.06
N PRO A 101 1.78 12.23 1.92
CA PRO A 101 1.36 11.71 0.63
C PRO A 101 0.35 12.64 -0.07
N CYS A 102 0.38 12.68 -1.40
CA CYS A 102 -0.62 13.36 -2.22
C CYS A 102 -1.58 12.36 -2.88
N HIS A 103 -2.80 12.81 -3.16
CA HIS A 103 -3.82 12.05 -3.88
C HIS A 103 -3.35 11.60 -5.27
N ILE A 104 -3.70 10.37 -5.65
CA ILE A 104 -3.49 9.82 -7.00
C ILE A 104 -4.31 10.63 -8.01
N LYS A 105 -3.71 10.93 -9.17
CA LYS A 105 -4.34 11.56 -10.32
C LYS A 105 -4.11 10.71 -11.57
N GLU A 106 -5.14 10.51 -12.40
CA GLU A 106 -4.96 9.96 -13.74
C GLU A 106 -4.53 11.08 -14.70
N ILE A 107 -3.38 10.91 -15.36
CA ILE A 107 -2.95 11.81 -16.45
C ILE A 107 -3.06 11.12 -17.81
N GLN A 108 -3.48 11.87 -18.83
CA GLN A 108 -3.58 11.36 -20.19
C GLN A 108 -2.24 11.56 -20.94
N MET A 109 -1.64 10.45 -21.37
CA MET A 109 -0.41 10.47 -22.16
C MET A 109 -0.67 10.96 -23.58
N LYS A 110 0.04 12.00 -24.01
CA LYS A 110 -0.02 12.57 -25.37
C LYS A 110 0.88 11.81 -26.37
N THR A 111 0.91 10.48 -26.31
CA THR A 111 1.88 9.66 -27.07
C THR A 111 1.40 9.21 -28.46
N LYS A 112 0.10 9.27 -28.77
CA LYS A 112 -0.42 9.12 -30.16
C LYS A 112 -1.85 9.65 -30.32
N PRO A 113 -2.29 10.15 -31.50
CA PRO A 113 -3.61 10.77 -31.68
C PRO A 113 -4.83 9.86 -31.49
N LYS A 114 -4.64 8.52 -31.48
CA LYS A 114 -5.74 7.52 -31.45
C LYS A 114 -5.74 6.63 -30.20
N SER A 115 -4.91 6.91 -29.21
CA SER A 115 -4.79 6.08 -27.99
C SER A 115 -4.58 6.94 -26.74
N SER A 116 -5.66 7.27 -26.04
CA SER A 116 -5.65 7.99 -24.76
C SER A 116 -5.26 7.07 -23.60
N CYS A 117 -3.99 6.67 -23.55
CA CYS A 117 -3.47 5.94 -22.39
C CYS A 117 -3.49 6.84 -21.16
N LYS A 118 -4.40 6.55 -20.22
CA LYS A 118 -4.38 7.14 -18.89
C LYS A 118 -3.36 6.41 -18.02
N VAL A 119 -2.61 7.17 -17.23
CA VAL A 119 -1.59 6.64 -16.31
C VAL A 119 -1.82 7.27 -14.93
N PRO A 120 -1.96 6.47 -13.87
CA PRO A 120 -2.01 7.00 -12.51
C PRO A 120 -0.63 7.53 -12.11
N VAL A 121 -0.64 8.71 -11.47
CA VAL A 121 0.53 9.36 -10.89
C VAL A 121 0.16 9.88 -9.50
N ALA A 122 1.06 9.70 -8.56
CA ALA A 122 1.01 10.31 -7.23
C ALA A 122 2.33 11.04 -6.95
N THR A 123 2.34 11.82 -5.88
CA THR A 123 3.57 12.40 -5.33
C THR A 123 3.57 12.15 -3.84
N ILE A 124 4.73 11.89 -3.25
CA ILE A 124 4.93 11.92 -1.81
C ILE A 124 6.03 12.93 -1.51
N VAL A 125 5.88 13.74 -0.47
CA VAL A 125 6.98 14.55 0.08
C VAL A 125 7.67 13.74 1.16
N VAL A 126 8.99 13.64 1.05
CA VAL A 126 9.84 12.87 1.95
C VAL A 126 11.01 13.71 2.44
N ILE A 127 11.51 13.39 3.63
CA ILE A 127 12.66 14.05 4.27
C ILE A 127 13.64 12.98 4.77
N ASP A 128 14.92 13.30 4.81
CA ASP A 128 15.98 12.44 5.36
C ASP A 128 16.82 13.20 6.41
N GLN A 129 17.88 12.58 6.90
CA GLN A 129 18.81 13.19 7.85
C GLN A 129 19.66 14.36 7.28
N SER A 130 19.43 14.77 6.04
CA SER A 130 19.97 16.03 5.49
C SER A 130 19.02 17.22 5.64
N GLU A 131 17.85 17.03 6.29
CA GLU A 131 16.81 18.05 6.53
C GLU A 131 16.23 18.65 5.24
N MET A 132 16.46 17.98 4.10
CA MET A 132 15.93 18.37 2.79
C MET A 132 14.62 17.65 2.51
N GLU A 133 13.52 18.39 2.41
CA GLU A 133 12.30 17.87 1.80
C GLU A 133 12.49 17.68 0.29
N THR A 134 12.01 16.58 -0.25
CA THR A 134 12.05 16.29 -1.70
C THR A 134 10.75 15.60 -2.11
N LYS A 135 10.22 16.00 -3.27
CA LYS A 135 9.05 15.33 -3.88
C LYS A 135 9.50 14.09 -4.66
N VAL A 136 8.93 12.93 -4.35
CA VAL A 136 9.06 11.71 -5.16
C VAL A 136 7.77 11.52 -5.97
N VAL A 137 7.88 11.56 -7.29
CA VAL A 137 6.77 11.30 -8.22
C VAL A 137 6.69 9.79 -8.50
N LEU A 138 5.56 9.21 -8.15
CA LEU A 138 5.26 7.78 -8.26
C LEU A 138 4.35 7.53 -9.47
N TRP A 139 4.72 6.61 -10.36
CA TRP A 139 4.06 6.38 -11.64
C TRP A 139 3.49 4.96 -11.76
N ARG A 140 2.37 4.81 -12.48
CA ARG A 140 1.75 3.49 -12.77
C ARG A 140 1.43 2.76 -11.45
N GLY A 141 1.87 1.52 -11.29
CA GLY A 141 1.66 0.74 -10.06
C GLY A 141 2.24 1.42 -8.81
N ALA A 142 3.37 2.11 -8.93
CA ALA A 142 3.99 2.82 -7.80
C ALA A 142 3.11 3.95 -7.25
N ALA A 143 2.25 4.56 -8.08
CA ALA A 143 1.34 5.61 -7.63
C ALA A 143 0.41 5.14 -6.50
N PHE A 144 0.04 3.85 -6.48
CA PHE A 144 -0.84 3.29 -5.45
C PHE A 144 -0.18 3.13 -4.08
N TRP A 145 1.16 3.19 -3.98
CA TRP A 145 1.83 3.20 -2.67
C TRP A 145 1.53 4.47 -1.86
N SER A 146 1.08 5.56 -2.49
CA SER A 146 0.62 6.75 -1.76
C SER A 146 -0.64 6.50 -0.91
N LEU A 147 -1.31 5.35 -1.09
CA LEU A 147 -2.44 4.89 -0.27
C LEU A 147 -2.00 4.00 0.91
N THR A 148 -0.73 3.60 0.95
CA THR A 148 -0.18 2.63 1.92
C THR A 148 0.98 3.20 2.73
N VAL A 149 1.18 4.53 2.67
CA VAL A 149 2.15 5.26 3.48
C VAL A 149 1.48 6.47 4.13
N PHE A 150 1.82 6.75 5.37
CA PHE A 150 1.27 7.85 6.16
C PHE A 150 2.37 8.86 6.57
N PRO A 151 2.01 10.10 6.94
CA PRO A 151 2.93 11.03 7.58
C PRO A 151 3.61 10.40 8.80
N GLY A 152 4.94 10.37 8.82
CA GLY A 152 5.75 9.74 9.86
C GLY A 152 6.39 8.40 9.46
N ASP A 153 5.83 7.68 8.49
CA ASP A 153 6.35 6.37 8.06
C ASP A 153 7.79 6.48 7.56
N ILE A 154 8.66 5.56 7.99
CA ILE A 154 10.02 5.40 7.45
C ILE A 154 9.95 4.42 6.26
N ILE A 155 10.35 4.88 5.08
CA ILE A 155 10.33 4.09 3.85
C ILE A 155 11.71 3.98 3.19
N LEU A 156 12.02 2.79 2.67
CA LEU A 156 13.12 2.56 1.74
C LEU A 156 12.57 2.54 0.31
N LEU A 157 13.04 3.47 -0.52
CA LEU A 157 12.77 3.52 -1.95
C LEU A 157 14.03 3.15 -2.74
N THR A 158 13.91 2.22 -3.68
CA THR A 158 15.05 1.78 -4.52
C THR A 158 14.93 2.29 -5.96
N ASP A 159 16.08 2.40 -6.65
CA ASP A 159 16.17 2.71 -8.08
C ASP A 159 15.33 3.93 -8.53
N VAL A 160 15.18 4.95 -7.67
CA VAL A 160 14.59 6.24 -8.05
C VAL A 160 15.61 7.09 -8.80
N MET A 161 15.16 7.94 -9.72
CA MET A 161 16.05 8.81 -10.51
C MET A 161 15.69 10.27 -10.33
N MET A 162 16.68 11.15 -10.45
CA MET A 162 16.44 12.60 -10.47
C MET A 162 15.69 13.01 -11.75
N TYR A 163 14.60 13.75 -11.56
CA TYR A 163 13.80 14.38 -12.61
C TYR A 163 13.74 15.89 -12.36
N GLU A 164 13.99 16.67 -13.40
CA GLU A 164 13.91 18.13 -13.36
C GLU A 164 12.58 18.57 -13.99
N ASN A 165 11.71 19.19 -13.19
CA ASN A 165 10.46 19.73 -13.70
C ASN A 165 10.71 21.10 -14.36
N THR A 166 10.94 21.09 -15.67
CA THR A 166 11.24 22.28 -16.47
C THR A 166 10.16 23.37 -16.44
N TRP A 167 8.95 23.08 -15.97
CA TRP A 167 7.87 24.06 -15.83
C TRP A 167 7.94 24.86 -14.52
N CYS A 168 8.53 24.27 -13.48
CA CYS A 168 8.57 24.86 -12.14
C CYS A 168 10.00 25.13 -11.64
N GLY A 169 11.04 24.69 -12.37
CA GLY A 169 12.44 24.74 -11.93
C GLY A 169 12.74 23.82 -10.75
N GLU A 170 11.82 22.92 -10.40
CA GLU A 170 11.93 22.07 -9.21
C GLU A 170 12.64 20.75 -9.55
N VAL A 171 13.67 20.40 -8.75
CA VAL A 171 14.31 19.10 -8.79
C VAL A 171 13.50 18.12 -7.93
N MET A 172 13.14 17.00 -8.52
CA MET A 172 12.30 15.96 -7.92
C MET A 172 12.97 14.60 -8.10
N LEU A 173 12.47 13.60 -7.38
CA LEU A 173 12.77 12.20 -7.66
C LEU A 173 11.60 11.53 -8.39
N GLN A 174 11.88 10.50 -9.18
CA GLN A 174 10.90 9.77 -9.96
C GLN A 174 11.07 8.25 -9.78
N SER A 175 9.97 7.54 -9.55
CA SER A 175 9.94 6.07 -9.57
C SER A 175 10.23 5.53 -10.96
N THR A 176 11.08 4.52 -11.07
CA THR A 176 11.32 3.77 -12.30
C THR A 176 10.54 2.45 -12.32
N PHE A 177 10.62 1.70 -13.42
CA PHE A 177 10.00 0.37 -13.53
C PHE A 177 10.66 -0.70 -12.64
N THR A 178 11.83 -0.43 -12.06
CA THR A 178 12.49 -1.32 -11.08
C THR A 178 12.44 -0.78 -9.65
N THR A 179 11.82 0.39 -9.43
CA THR A 179 11.63 0.92 -8.08
C THR A 179 10.82 -0.06 -7.25
N GLN A 180 11.26 -0.26 -6.01
CA GLN A 180 10.53 -0.96 -4.96
C GLN A 180 10.38 0.00 -3.78
N LEU A 181 9.28 -0.17 -3.03
CA LEU A 181 9.05 0.50 -1.77
C LEU A 181 8.96 -0.56 -0.67
N LEU A 182 9.68 -0.34 0.42
CA LEU A 182 9.56 -1.09 1.67
C LEU A 182 9.20 -0.10 2.78
N ASN A 183 8.02 -0.25 3.36
CA ASN A 183 7.60 0.50 4.55
C ASN A 183 8.16 -0.19 5.80
N LEU A 184 8.77 0.57 6.71
CA LEU A 184 9.41 0.10 7.93
C LEU A 184 8.64 0.49 9.21
N GLY A 185 7.56 1.27 9.08
CA GLY A 185 6.76 1.79 10.19
C GLY A 185 7.08 3.23 10.55
#